data_AF-A0A7Y3H682-F1
#
_entry.id   AF-A0A7Y3H682-F1
#
_cell.length_a   1.000
_cell.length_b   1.000
_cell.length_c   1.000
_cell.angle_alpha   90.00
_cell.angle_beta   90.00
_cell.angle_gamma   90.00
#
_symmetry.space_group_name_H-M   'P 1'
#
loop_
_entity.id
_entity.type
_entity.pdbx_description
1 polymer ?
#
loop_
_entity_poly.entity_id
_entity_poly.type
_entity_poly.pdbx_seq_one_letter_code
_entity_poly.pdbx_strand_id
1 'polypeptide(L)'
;MMDLDISRRSAKRVLKLSGLEPLVVTPESNFINVGERTNVAGSKRFLRFIKNGDFESALSIAREQVEGGAQILDVNMDDGLIDGKEAMVRFLNLIMAEPDIAKIPIMIDSSKWEIIEAGLQVVQGKCVVNSISLKDGEDTFIKQAKLIKRYGAAVIIMAFDEIGQADNYERRIEIAKRSYDILVDTVGFPAEDIIFDLNIFPVATGMEEHRDNAVHFIEATRWVRENLPYCNVSGGVSNVSFSFRGNNAIREAMHSVFLYHAIKAGMNLGIVNPVMLEVYDDIPKNLLEHVEDVMLNRRADATERLLDLSTTIKQTSKGKVVDNEWRKGPLQDRITRALVKGVDEFILEDIEEARKSVDRPIEVIETFLMIGMNRVGDLFGSGKMFLPQVVKSARVMKKAVAYLLPFIEEEKDENSSSAGKILLATVKGDVHDIGKNIVGVVLA
;
A
#
# COMPACT_ATOMS: atom_id res chain seq x y z
N MET A 1 22.47 -15.19 -40.96
CA MET A 1 21.72 -13.96 -40.59
C MET A 1 20.31 -14.32 -40.10
N MET A 2 20.21 -15.37 -39.28
CA MET A 2 18.96 -15.92 -38.72
C MET A 2 19.34 -16.58 -37.39
N ASP A 3 19.84 -15.81 -36.42
CA ASP A 3 20.11 -16.30 -35.05
C ASP A 3 20.19 -15.16 -34.02
N LEU A 4 19.68 -13.98 -34.35
CA LEU A 4 19.68 -12.80 -33.46
C LEU A 4 18.29 -12.47 -32.89
N ASP A 5 17.28 -13.30 -33.16
CA ASP A 5 15.87 -12.97 -32.84
C ASP A 5 15.22 -13.88 -31.78
N ILE A 6 15.96 -14.85 -31.24
CA ILE A 6 15.45 -15.73 -30.16
C ILE A 6 15.73 -15.16 -28.77
N SER A 7 16.71 -14.26 -28.61
CA SER A 7 17.06 -13.67 -27.30
C SER A 7 16.15 -12.52 -26.84
N ARG A 8 15.19 -12.07 -27.67
CA ARG A 8 14.22 -11.02 -27.30
C ARG A 8 12.92 -11.54 -26.68
N ARG A 9 12.74 -12.86 -26.56
CA ARG A 9 11.49 -13.50 -26.09
C ARG A 9 11.36 -13.73 -24.57
N SER A 10 12.19 -13.15 -23.69
CA SER A 10 12.02 -13.36 -22.24
C SER A 10 12.35 -12.19 -21.32
N ALA A 11 12.30 -10.94 -21.78
CA ALA A 11 12.17 -9.83 -20.84
C ALA A 11 10.71 -9.82 -20.36
N LYS A 12 10.43 -10.32 -19.15
CA LYS A 12 9.10 -10.20 -18.52
C LYS A 12 8.68 -8.71 -18.62
N ARG A 13 7.63 -8.41 -19.39
CA ARG A 13 7.04 -7.07 -19.45
C ARG A 13 6.39 -6.80 -18.09
N VAL A 14 6.84 -5.76 -17.41
CA VAL A 14 6.47 -5.43 -16.03
C VAL A 14 6.27 -3.94 -15.92
N LEU A 15 5.35 -3.52 -15.05
CA LEU A 15 5.12 -2.11 -14.76
C LEU A 15 6.40 -1.51 -14.16
N LYS A 16 6.88 -0.45 -14.80
CA LYS A 16 8.04 0.32 -14.33
C LYS A 16 7.60 1.76 -14.15
N LEU A 17 7.79 2.26 -12.94
CA LEU A 17 7.53 3.64 -12.56
C LEU A 17 8.82 4.24 -11.99
N SER A 18 8.88 5.55 -11.84
CA SER A 18 10.03 6.20 -11.22
C SER A 18 9.64 7.51 -10.58
N GLY A 19 10.09 7.74 -9.36
CA GLY A 19 10.39 9.08 -8.87
C GLY A 19 11.86 9.39 -9.21
N LEU A 20 12.63 9.81 -8.21
CA LEU A 20 14.10 9.79 -8.27
C LEU A 20 14.66 8.36 -8.26
N GLU A 21 13.92 7.42 -7.67
CA GLU A 21 14.28 6.00 -7.61
C GLU A 21 13.30 5.16 -8.45
N PRO A 22 13.77 4.07 -9.08
CA PRO A 22 12.92 3.21 -9.89
C PRO A 22 12.03 2.32 -8.99
N LEU A 23 10.76 2.20 -9.38
CA LEU A 23 9.83 1.20 -8.85
C LEU A 23 9.51 0.19 -9.96
N VAL A 24 9.96 -1.05 -9.80
CA VAL A 24 9.72 -2.15 -10.75
C VAL A 24 8.77 -3.16 -10.12
N VAL A 25 7.57 -3.29 -10.66
CA VAL A 25 6.54 -4.20 -10.14
C VAL A 25 6.63 -5.54 -10.86
N THR A 26 7.36 -6.47 -10.24
CA THR A 26 7.58 -7.84 -10.75
C THR A 26 6.47 -8.80 -10.28
N PRO A 27 6.31 -9.99 -10.89
CA PRO A 27 5.41 -11.01 -10.38
C PRO A 27 5.71 -11.45 -8.94
N GLU A 28 6.95 -11.28 -8.50
CA GLU A 28 7.42 -11.60 -7.15
C GLU A 28 7.28 -10.40 -6.19
N SER A 29 6.87 -9.23 -6.69
CA SER A 29 6.61 -8.06 -5.86
C SER A 29 5.34 -8.27 -5.05
N ASN A 30 5.40 -7.87 -3.78
CA ASN A 30 4.20 -7.77 -2.95
C ASN A 30 3.32 -6.59 -3.40
N PHE A 31 2.14 -6.49 -2.78
CA PHE A 31 1.16 -5.45 -3.05
C PHE A 31 1.73 -4.03 -2.94
N ILE A 32 1.49 -3.22 -3.97
CA ILE A 32 1.99 -1.85 -4.07
C ILE A 32 0.99 -0.87 -3.42
N ASN A 33 1.42 -0.21 -2.35
CA ASN A 33 0.58 0.72 -1.60
C ASN A 33 0.66 2.12 -2.22
N VAL A 34 -0.48 2.65 -2.67
CA VAL A 34 -0.63 4.02 -3.15
C VAL A 34 -1.23 4.88 -2.04
N GLY A 35 -0.52 5.91 -1.58
CA GLY A 35 -0.95 6.74 -0.45
C GLY A 35 -2.09 7.70 -0.81
N GLU A 36 -3.24 7.57 -0.14
CA GLU A 36 -4.50 8.29 -0.45
C GLU A 36 -4.67 9.69 0.19
N ARG A 37 -3.81 10.10 1.13
CA ARG A 37 -4.11 11.24 2.03
C ARG A 37 -3.80 12.62 1.44
N THR A 38 -3.08 12.68 0.33
CA THR A 38 -2.76 13.88 -0.46
C THR A 38 -3.90 14.20 -1.44
N ASN A 39 -5.14 14.09 -0.95
CA ASN A 39 -6.36 14.24 -1.70
C ASN A 39 -7.29 15.23 -0.98
N VAL A 40 -7.63 16.34 -1.63
CA VAL A 40 -8.45 17.40 -1.03
C VAL A 40 -9.89 16.96 -0.75
N ALA A 41 -10.46 16.07 -1.57
CA ALA A 41 -11.79 15.51 -1.35
C ALA A 41 -11.80 14.44 -0.24
N GLY A 42 -10.72 13.67 -0.11
CA GLY A 42 -10.59 12.56 0.85
C GLY A 42 -10.07 12.95 2.23
N SER A 43 -9.28 14.03 2.33
CA SER A 43 -8.56 14.40 3.56
C SER A 43 -8.85 15.84 3.97
N LYS A 44 -9.71 16.00 4.99
CA LYS A 44 -10.04 17.31 5.58
C LYS A 44 -8.79 18.09 6.05
N ARG A 45 -7.78 17.39 6.56
CA ARG A 45 -6.51 18.01 7.01
C ARG A 45 -5.74 18.57 5.81
N PHE A 46 -5.67 17.82 4.71
CA PHE A 46 -4.98 18.24 3.48
C PHE A 46 -5.71 19.39 2.81
N LEU A 47 -7.04 19.30 2.61
CA LEU A 47 -7.86 20.39 2.08
C LEU A 47 -7.66 21.70 2.84
N ARG A 48 -7.64 21.64 4.18
CA ARG A 48 -7.41 22.83 5.02
C ARG A 48 -6.05 23.48 4.73
N PHE A 49 -4.99 22.69 4.58
CA PHE A 49 -3.66 23.21 4.29
C PHE A 49 -3.59 23.84 2.90
N ILE A 50 -4.07 23.14 1.87
CA ILE A 50 -4.09 23.65 0.49
C ILE A 50 -4.92 24.94 0.39
N LYS A 51 -6.12 24.96 0.98
CA LYS A 51 -7.00 26.14 0.97
C LYS A 51 -6.37 27.36 1.66
N ASN A 52 -5.55 27.13 2.69
CA ASN A 52 -4.87 28.20 3.41
C ASN A 52 -3.52 28.58 2.79
N GLY A 53 -3.12 27.96 1.68
CA GLY A 53 -1.80 28.17 1.07
C GLY A 53 -0.63 27.61 1.88
N ASP A 54 -0.91 26.76 2.88
CA ASP A 54 0.08 26.13 3.77
C ASP A 54 0.63 24.85 3.13
N PHE A 55 1.38 25.01 2.05
CA PHE A 55 1.93 23.88 1.30
C PHE A 55 3.03 23.13 2.08
N GLU A 56 3.73 23.79 3.01
CA GLU A 56 4.72 23.14 3.89
C GLU A 56 4.05 22.09 4.79
N SER A 57 2.94 22.44 5.44
CA SER A 57 2.18 21.47 6.23
C SER A 57 1.56 20.39 5.35
N ALA A 58 1.18 20.69 4.11
CA ALA A 58 0.72 19.67 3.16
C ALA A 58 1.84 18.68 2.77
N LEU A 59 3.09 19.14 2.59
CA LEU A 59 4.24 18.25 2.34
C LEU A 59 4.48 17.29 3.49
N SER A 60 4.21 17.70 4.74
CA SER A 60 4.32 16.79 5.89
C SER A 60 3.39 15.57 5.76
N ILE A 61 2.19 15.74 5.18
CA ILE A 61 1.26 14.62 4.94
C ILE A 61 1.81 13.69 3.86
N ALA A 62 2.42 14.22 2.81
CA ALA A 62 3.08 13.41 1.79
C ALA A 62 4.24 12.60 2.41
N ARG A 63 5.12 13.25 3.18
CA ARG A 63 6.25 12.61 3.87
C ARG A 63 5.79 11.52 4.85
N GLU A 64 4.78 11.81 5.68
CA GLU A 64 4.16 10.84 6.61
C GLU A 64 3.73 9.55 5.86
N GLN A 65 3.23 9.66 4.63
CA GLN A 65 2.81 8.50 3.84
C GLN A 65 3.99 7.71 3.27
N VAL A 66 5.01 8.39 2.76
CA VAL A 66 6.22 7.73 2.24
C VAL A 66 6.95 6.99 3.37
N GLU A 67 7.14 7.64 4.51
CA GLU A 67 7.68 7.01 5.72
C GLU A 67 6.78 5.89 6.24
N GLY A 68 5.47 6.02 6.03
CA GLY A 68 4.46 5.02 6.33
C GLY A 68 4.42 3.84 5.36
N GLY A 69 5.32 3.76 4.36
CA GLY A 69 5.41 2.64 3.43
C GLY A 69 4.60 2.77 2.15
N ALA A 70 4.10 3.97 1.82
CA ALA A 70 3.58 4.24 0.47
C ALA A 70 4.71 4.13 -0.56
N GLN A 71 4.43 3.43 -1.65
CA GLN A 71 5.36 3.22 -2.77
C GLN A 71 5.00 4.07 -3.98
N ILE A 72 3.79 4.63 -4.02
CA ILE A 72 3.32 5.64 -4.97
C ILE A 72 2.52 6.67 -4.16
N LEU A 73 2.59 7.94 -4.52
CA LEU A 73 1.80 9.00 -3.88
C LEU A 73 0.68 9.48 -4.81
N ASP A 74 -0.57 9.32 -4.40
CA ASP A 74 -1.72 9.86 -5.13
C ASP A 74 -1.96 11.32 -4.75
N VAL A 75 -2.03 12.21 -5.74
CA VAL A 75 -2.18 13.65 -5.53
C VAL A 75 -3.44 14.11 -6.25
N ASN A 76 -4.43 14.57 -5.48
CA ASN A 76 -5.71 15.07 -5.99
C ASN A 76 -5.99 16.48 -5.46
N MET A 77 -6.27 17.41 -6.38
CA MET A 77 -6.57 18.83 -6.13
C MET A 77 -7.96 19.24 -6.64
N ASP A 78 -8.86 18.30 -6.87
CA ASP A 78 -10.22 18.55 -7.31
C ASP A 78 -11.12 18.97 -6.14
N ASP A 79 -11.26 20.27 -5.94
CA ASP A 79 -12.26 20.84 -5.03
C ASP A 79 -12.77 22.18 -5.58
N GLY A 80 -14.06 22.48 -5.38
CA GLY A 80 -14.67 23.71 -5.87
C GLY A 80 -14.17 24.99 -5.19
N LEU A 81 -13.41 24.88 -4.10
CA LEU A 81 -12.91 25.99 -3.30
C LEU A 81 -11.48 26.42 -3.65
N ILE A 82 -10.81 25.75 -4.59
CA ILE A 82 -9.42 26.04 -4.98
C ILE A 82 -9.25 26.04 -6.50
N ASP A 83 -8.20 26.72 -6.99
CA ASP A 83 -7.73 26.49 -8.36
C ASP A 83 -6.94 25.18 -8.39
N GLY A 84 -7.60 24.10 -8.79
CA GLY A 84 -7.01 22.76 -8.82
C GLY A 84 -5.78 22.66 -9.73
N LYS A 85 -5.74 23.40 -10.84
CA LYS A 85 -4.61 23.36 -11.78
C LYS A 85 -3.39 24.03 -11.18
N GLU A 86 -3.56 25.24 -10.64
CA GLU A 86 -2.48 25.97 -9.97
C GLU A 86 -1.97 25.20 -8.76
N ALA A 87 -2.89 24.68 -7.92
CA ALA A 87 -2.55 23.91 -6.73
C ALA A 87 -1.79 22.62 -7.06
N MET A 88 -2.20 21.90 -8.12
CA MET A 88 -1.53 20.70 -8.59
C MET A 88 -0.08 21.00 -9.00
N VAL A 89 0.11 21.98 -9.90
CA VAL A 89 1.44 22.37 -10.37
C VAL A 89 2.33 22.82 -9.22
N ARG A 90 1.81 23.66 -8.32
CA ARG A 90 2.57 24.17 -7.17
C ARG A 90 2.98 23.04 -6.23
N PHE A 91 2.07 22.15 -5.86
CA PHE A 91 2.36 21.08 -4.92
C PHE A 91 3.32 20.04 -5.52
N LEU A 92 3.15 19.68 -6.80
CA LEU A 92 4.06 18.75 -7.47
C LEU A 92 5.48 19.29 -7.58
N ASN A 93 5.66 20.58 -7.90
CA ASN A 93 6.99 21.21 -7.89
C ASN A 93 7.64 21.16 -6.49
N LEU A 94 6.86 21.37 -5.43
CA LEU A 94 7.34 21.27 -4.06
C LEU A 94 7.71 19.83 -3.67
N ILE A 95 6.90 18.84 -4.08
CA ILE A 95 7.23 17.42 -3.90
C ILE A 95 8.57 17.10 -4.59
N MET A 96 8.76 17.55 -5.84
CA MET A 96 10.00 17.30 -6.59
C MET A 96 11.23 17.96 -5.95
N ALA A 97 11.05 19.02 -5.16
CA ALA A 97 12.13 19.68 -4.41
C ALA A 97 12.48 18.96 -3.09
N GLU A 98 11.68 17.99 -2.65
CA GLU A 98 11.86 17.24 -1.41
C GLU A 98 12.29 15.78 -1.70
N PRO A 99 13.59 15.44 -1.64
CA PRO A 99 14.09 14.13 -2.07
C PRO A 99 13.44 12.94 -1.36
N ASP A 100 13.10 13.08 -0.08
CA ASP A 100 12.45 12.03 0.71
C ASP A 100 11.07 11.65 0.19
N ILE A 101 10.40 12.57 -0.51
CA ILE A 101 9.10 12.36 -1.14
C ILE A 101 9.29 12.01 -2.62
N ALA A 102 10.13 12.78 -3.32
CA ALA A 102 10.37 12.64 -4.75
C ALA A 102 10.98 11.29 -5.15
N LYS A 103 11.55 10.51 -4.22
CA LYS A 103 12.07 9.17 -4.49
C LYS A 103 11.03 8.20 -5.03
N ILE A 104 9.76 8.30 -4.62
CA ILE A 104 8.68 7.43 -5.12
C ILE A 104 7.92 8.07 -6.29
N PRO A 105 7.31 7.26 -7.19
CA PRO A 105 6.47 7.78 -8.28
C PRO A 105 5.23 8.53 -7.78
N ILE A 106 4.75 9.45 -8.60
CA ILE A 106 3.51 10.19 -8.35
C ILE A 106 2.37 9.64 -9.21
N MET A 107 1.19 9.53 -8.61
CA MET A 107 -0.08 9.31 -9.29
C MET A 107 -0.83 10.65 -9.33
N ILE A 108 -1.05 11.18 -10.52
CA ILE A 108 -1.69 12.47 -10.75
C ILE A 108 -3.19 12.23 -10.87
N ASP A 109 -3.96 12.62 -9.85
CA ASP A 109 -5.38 12.35 -9.74
C ASP A 109 -6.23 13.59 -10.00
N SER A 110 -7.06 13.53 -11.06
CA SER A 110 -8.07 14.55 -11.35
C SER A 110 -9.12 14.02 -12.32
N SER A 111 -10.34 14.52 -12.18
CA SER A 111 -11.43 14.37 -13.15
C SER A 111 -11.30 15.29 -14.37
N LYS A 112 -10.32 16.22 -14.37
CA LYS A 112 -10.13 17.24 -15.40
C LYS A 112 -8.82 17.03 -16.14
N TRP A 113 -8.90 16.82 -17.46
CA TRP A 113 -7.74 16.56 -18.30
C TRP A 113 -6.69 17.67 -18.22
N GLU A 114 -7.10 18.94 -18.16
CA GLU A 114 -6.20 20.08 -18.10
C GLU A 114 -5.36 20.15 -16.81
N ILE A 115 -5.82 19.52 -15.73
CA ILE A 115 -5.07 19.38 -14.47
C ILE A 115 -4.08 18.22 -14.58
N ILE A 116 -4.53 17.07 -15.12
CA ILE A 116 -3.66 15.92 -15.40
C ILE A 116 -2.48 16.35 -16.27
N GLU A 117 -2.76 17.01 -17.40
CA GLU A 117 -1.73 17.44 -18.35
C GLU A 117 -0.77 18.47 -17.74
N ALA A 118 -1.26 19.37 -16.88
CA ALA A 118 -0.40 20.30 -16.16
C ALA A 118 0.54 19.59 -15.18
N GLY A 119 0.05 18.54 -14.50
CA GLY A 119 0.88 17.69 -13.65
C GLY A 119 1.95 16.93 -14.44
N LEU A 120 1.57 16.35 -15.58
CA LEU A 120 2.49 15.61 -16.47
C LEU A 120 3.66 16.49 -16.96
N GLN A 121 3.46 17.79 -17.09
CA GLN A 121 4.48 18.74 -17.53
C GLN A 121 5.54 19.07 -16.46
N VAL A 122 5.26 18.81 -15.17
CA VAL A 122 6.14 19.20 -14.05
C VAL A 122 6.68 18.04 -13.24
N VAL A 123 6.07 16.85 -13.34
CA VAL A 123 6.58 15.66 -12.64
C VAL A 123 7.79 15.09 -13.37
N GLN A 124 8.89 14.91 -12.64
CA GLN A 124 10.03 14.15 -13.11
C GLN A 124 9.83 12.66 -12.83
N GLY A 125 10.32 11.82 -13.74
CA GLY A 125 10.19 10.37 -13.64
C GLY A 125 8.93 9.84 -14.32
N LYS A 126 8.72 8.53 -14.23
CA LYS A 126 7.57 7.86 -14.85
C LYS A 126 6.43 7.77 -13.85
N CYS A 127 5.45 8.66 -14.00
CA CYS A 127 4.27 8.79 -13.16
C CYS A 127 3.09 7.93 -13.65
N VAL A 128 1.99 7.99 -12.89
CA VAL A 128 0.71 7.35 -13.23
C VAL A 128 -0.35 8.42 -13.40
N VAL A 129 -1.13 8.35 -14.48
CA VAL A 129 -2.34 9.18 -14.65
C VAL A 129 -3.53 8.49 -14.00
N ASN A 130 -4.22 9.16 -13.08
CA ASN A 130 -5.47 8.73 -12.47
C ASN A 130 -6.57 9.75 -12.81
N SER A 131 -7.42 9.52 -13.79
CA SER A 131 -7.53 8.36 -14.68
C SER A 131 -8.11 8.80 -16.02
N ILE A 132 -8.22 7.88 -16.97
CA ILE A 132 -9.04 8.06 -18.18
C ILE A 132 -10.10 6.95 -18.26
N SER A 133 -11.12 7.15 -19.08
CA SER A 133 -12.22 6.20 -19.26
C SER A 133 -12.92 6.39 -20.60
N LEU A 134 -13.84 5.49 -20.94
CA LEU A 134 -14.68 5.58 -22.15
C LEU A 134 -15.92 6.46 -21.95
N LYS A 135 -16.09 7.10 -20.78
CA LYS A 135 -17.24 7.95 -20.44
C LYS A 135 -17.59 8.99 -21.51
N ASP A 136 -16.58 9.70 -22.01
CA ASP A 136 -16.74 10.77 -23.01
C ASP A 136 -16.51 10.26 -24.44
N GLY A 137 -16.67 8.95 -24.64
CA GLY A 137 -16.52 8.26 -25.92
C GLY A 137 -15.09 7.86 -26.28
N GLU A 138 -15.01 6.96 -27.25
CA GLU A 138 -13.77 6.34 -27.71
C GLU A 138 -12.76 7.35 -28.30
N ASP A 139 -13.21 8.36 -29.05
CA ASP A 139 -12.31 9.37 -29.63
C ASP A 139 -11.55 10.16 -28.56
N THR A 140 -12.25 10.56 -27.48
CA THR A 140 -11.66 11.27 -26.34
C THR A 140 -10.65 10.36 -25.63
N PHE A 141 -11.04 9.11 -25.37
CA PHE A 141 -10.19 8.11 -24.73
C PHE A 141 -8.89 7.86 -25.51
N ILE A 142 -8.98 7.66 -26.84
CA ILE A 142 -7.82 7.47 -27.72
C ILE A 142 -6.93 8.71 -27.73
N LYS A 143 -7.52 9.91 -27.80
CA LYS A 143 -6.76 11.17 -27.79
C LYS A 143 -5.95 11.32 -26.51
N GLN A 144 -6.58 11.11 -25.36
CA GLN A 144 -5.93 11.19 -24.05
C GLN A 144 -4.84 10.10 -23.93
N ALA A 145 -5.14 8.84 -24.27
CA ALA A 145 -4.16 7.75 -24.23
C ALA A 145 -2.92 8.02 -25.10
N LYS A 146 -3.08 8.60 -26.29
CA LYS A 146 -1.96 9.01 -27.14
C LYS A 146 -1.09 10.09 -26.50
N LEU A 147 -1.69 11.04 -25.78
CA LEU A 147 -0.95 12.08 -25.06
C LEU A 147 -0.21 11.48 -23.87
N ILE A 148 -0.85 10.64 -23.06
CA ILE A 148 -0.21 9.94 -21.93
C ILE A 148 0.99 9.12 -22.42
N LYS A 149 0.82 8.37 -23.50
CA LYS A 149 1.90 7.60 -24.14
C LYS A 149 3.06 8.49 -24.60
N ARG A 150 2.77 9.70 -25.10
CA ARG A 150 3.81 10.67 -25.49
C ARG A 150 4.61 11.18 -24.30
N TYR A 151 3.96 11.42 -23.15
CA TYR A 151 4.65 11.77 -21.90
C TYR A 151 5.39 10.56 -21.29
N GLY A 152 5.04 9.34 -21.68
CA GLY A 152 5.67 8.10 -21.19
C GLY A 152 5.16 7.65 -19.83
N ALA A 153 3.99 8.14 -19.40
CA ALA A 153 3.36 7.78 -18.13
C ALA A 153 2.57 6.47 -18.23
N ALA A 154 2.38 5.80 -17.08
CA ALA A 154 1.38 4.74 -16.92
C ALA A 154 -0.01 5.34 -16.70
N VAL A 155 -1.06 4.51 -16.79
CA VAL A 155 -2.44 5.00 -16.76
C VAL A 155 -3.38 4.10 -15.99
N ILE A 156 -4.21 4.70 -15.13
CA ILE A 156 -5.40 4.09 -14.58
C ILE A 156 -6.55 4.22 -15.57
N ILE A 157 -7.17 3.08 -15.88
CA ILE A 157 -8.36 2.97 -16.71
C ILE A 157 -9.54 2.62 -15.80
N MET A 158 -10.44 3.57 -15.62
CA MET A 158 -11.67 3.34 -14.86
C MET A 158 -12.63 2.47 -15.67
N ALA A 159 -13.29 1.51 -15.02
CA ALA A 159 -14.39 0.76 -15.61
C ALA A 159 -15.66 1.65 -15.72
N PHE A 160 -15.60 2.65 -16.60
CA PHE A 160 -16.65 3.62 -16.89
C PHE A 160 -16.68 3.84 -18.42
N ASP A 161 -17.83 3.62 -19.04
CA ASP A 161 -18.06 3.90 -20.46
C ASP A 161 -19.24 4.86 -20.71
N GLU A 162 -19.68 4.99 -21.95
CA GLU A 162 -20.76 5.89 -22.37
C GLU A 162 -22.12 5.57 -21.71
N ILE A 163 -22.29 4.36 -21.17
CA ILE A 163 -23.52 3.91 -20.50
C ILE A 163 -23.44 4.21 -18.99
N GLY A 164 -22.25 4.14 -18.39
CA GLY A 164 -22.05 4.46 -16.98
C GLY A 164 -20.92 3.68 -16.33
N GLN A 165 -20.92 3.67 -14.99
CA GLN A 165 -19.96 2.89 -14.20
C GLN A 165 -20.32 1.40 -14.21
N ALA A 166 -19.30 0.55 -14.27
CA ALA A 166 -19.45 -0.90 -14.16
C ALA A 166 -19.72 -1.32 -12.70
N ASP A 167 -20.97 -1.62 -12.39
CA ASP A 167 -21.45 -2.02 -11.06
C ASP A 167 -21.44 -3.54 -10.81
N ASN A 168 -21.49 -4.35 -11.86
CA ASN A 168 -21.47 -5.81 -11.80
C ASN A 168 -20.25 -6.43 -12.49
N TYR A 169 -20.06 -7.73 -12.30
CA TYR A 169 -18.95 -8.49 -12.85
C TYR A 169 -18.88 -8.42 -14.39
N GLU A 170 -20.00 -8.65 -15.08
CA GLU A 170 -20.08 -8.69 -16.53
C GLU A 170 -19.69 -7.34 -17.15
N ARG A 171 -20.21 -6.24 -16.59
CA ARG A 171 -19.89 -4.89 -17.06
C ARG A 171 -18.42 -4.54 -16.83
N ARG A 172 -17.81 -5.01 -15.72
CA ARG A 172 -16.40 -4.76 -15.42
C ARG A 172 -15.50 -5.43 -16.45
N ILE A 173 -15.74 -6.70 -16.78
CA ILE A 173 -14.93 -7.43 -17.76
C ILE A 173 -15.15 -6.92 -19.19
N GLU A 174 -16.39 -6.52 -19.53
CA GLU A 174 -16.72 -5.93 -20.83
C GLU A 174 -15.93 -4.64 -21.08
N ILE A 175 -16.01 -3.70 -20.15
CA ILE A 175 -15.33 -2.40 -20.26
C ILE A 175 -13.81 -2.59 -20.21
N ALA A 176 -13.29 -3.47 -19.35
CA ALA A 176 -11.86 -3.76 -19.28
C ALA A 176 -11.33 -4.36 -20.59
N LYS A 177 -12.02 -5.36 -21.16
CA LYS A 177 -11.69 -5.95 -22.47
C LYS A 177 -11.69 -4.90 -23.58
N ARG A 178 -12.76 -4.12 -23.70
CA ARG A 178 -12.89 -3.08 -24.73
C ARG A 178 -11.78 -2.04 -24.62
N SER A 179 -11.52 -1.57 -23.40
CA SER A 179 -10.46 -0.57 -23.15
C SER A 179 -9.07 -1.13 -23.45
N TYR A 180 -8.80 -2.38 -23.09
CA TYR A 180 -7.55 -3.06 -23.42
C TYR A 180 -7.33 -3.15 -24.93
N ASP A 181 -8.32 -3.62 -25.68
CA ASP A 181 -8.22 -3.79 -27.13
C ASP A 181 -7.97 -2.43 -27.81
N ILE A 182 -8.67 -1.37 -27.40
CA ILE A 182 -8.43 -0.01 -27.92
C ILE A 182 -7.00 0.47 -27.59
N LEU A 183 -6.55 0.30 -26.34
CA LEU A 183 -5.23 0.77 -25.92
C LEU A 183 -4.11 0.00 -26.62
N VAL A 184 -4.19 -1.32 -26.66
CA VAL A 184 -3.12 -2.17 -27.17
C VAL A 184 -3.13 -2.22 -28.69
N ASP A 185 -4.29 -2.45 -29.32
CA ASP A 185 -4.35 -2.69 -30.77
C ASP A 185 -4.43 -1.38 -31.56
N THR A 186 -5.20 -0.39 -31.07
CA THR A 186 -5.41 0.88 -31.79
C THR A 186 -4.37 1.95 -31.41
N VAL A 187 -4.06 2.12 -30.13
CA VAL A 187 -3.08 3.14 -29.66
C VAL A 187 -1.65 2.59 -29.64
N GLY A 188 -1.49 1.27 -29.56
CA GLY A 188 -0.18 0.63 -29.34
C GLY A 188 0.40 0.97 -27.96
N PHE A 189 -0.45 1.20 -26.96
CA PHE A 189 -0.05 1.51 -25.59
C PHE A 189 0.64 0.28 -24.96
N PRO A 190 1.75 0.43 -24.21
CA PRO A 190 2.38 -0.70 -23.53
C PRO A 190 1.41 -1.32 -22.51
N ALA A 191 1.07 -2.60 -22.69
CA ALA A 191 0.09 -3.29 -21.85
C ALA A 191 0.49 -3.33 -20.37
N GLU A 192 1.79 -3.42 -20.09
CA GLU A 192 2.36 -3.38 -18.73
C GLU A 192 2.16 -2.03 -18.01
N ASP A 193 1.86 -0.96 -18.74
CA ASP A 193 1.61 0.39 -18.21
C ASP A 193 0.12 0.68 -18.00
N ILE A 194 -0.75 -0.28 -18.29
CA ILE A 194 -2.19 -0.21 -18.06
C ILE A 194 -2.50 -0.75 -16.66
N ILE A 195 -3.24 0.04 -15.88
CA ILE A 195 -3.72 -0.32 -14.55
C ILE A 195 -5.25 -0.18 -14.57
N PHE A 196 -6.00 -1.27 -14.44
CA PHE A 196 -7.45 -1.21 -14.38
C PHE A 196 -7.93 -0.86 -12.96
N ASP A 197 -8.80 0.14 -12.84
CA ASP A 197 -9.64 0.33 -11.66
C ASP A 197 -11.04 -0.19 -11.99
N LEU A 198 -11.40 -1.31 -11.37
CA LEU A 198 -12.67 -2.02 -11.62
C LEU A 198 -13.82 -1.51 -10.72
N ASN A 199 -13.67 -0.31 -10.15
CA ASN A 199 -14.59 0.36 -9.24
C ASN A 199 -14.85 -0.42 -7.94
N ILE A 200 -14.11 -0.08 -6.89
CA ILE A 200 -14.45 -0.53 -5.54
C ILE A 200 -15.65 0.26 -5.02
N PHE A 201 -16.81 -0.38 -4.96
CA PHE A 201 -18.02 0.19 -4.38
C PHE A 201 -18.23 -0.20 -2.91
N PRO A 202 -19.00 0.60 -2.15
CA PRO A 202 -19.39 0.24 -0.79
C PRO A 202 -20.21 -1.05 -0.74
N VAL A 203 -19.99 -1.85 0.30
CA VAL A 203 -20.86 -2.97 0.69
C VAL A 203 -21.60 -2.63 1.98
N ALA A 204 -22.54 -3.50 2.39
CA ALA A 204 -23.33 -3.32 3.61
C ALA A 204 -24.04 -1.96 3.69
N THR A 205 -24.55 -1.47 2.56
CA THR A 205 -25.32 -0.21 2.47
C THR A 205 -26.79 -0.38 2.86
N GLY A 206 -27.25 -1.62 3.05
CA GLY A 206 -28.67 -1.97 3.22
C GLY A 206 -29.42 -2.17 1.89
N MET A 207 -28.74 -2.04 0.74
CA MET A 207 -29.30 -2.30 -0.58
C MET A 207 -28.86 -3.68 -1.06
N GLU A 208 -29.79 -4.48 -1.58
CA GLU A 208 -29.51 -5.83 -2.05
C GLU A 208 -28.52 -5.82 -3.21
N GLU A 209 -28.64 -4.85 -4.12
CA GLU A 209 -27.78 -4.73 -5.30
C GLU A 209 -26.30 -4.52 -4.94
N HIS A 210 -26.02 -4.02 -3.73
CA HIS A 210 -24.67 -3.71 -3.29
C HIS A 210 -23.97 -4.85 -2.55
N ARG A 211 -24.65 -5.98 -2.31
CA ARG A 211 -24.09 -7.12 -1.57
C ARG A 211 -22.92 -7.77 -2.30
N ASP A 212 -23.02 -7.87 -3.63
CA ASP A 212 -22.01 -8.52 -4.46
C ASP A 212 -20.89 -7.60 -4.91
N ASN A 213 -20.91 -6.30 -4.55
CA ASN A 213 -19.95 -5.31 -5.05
C ASN A 213 -18.48 -5.73 -4.87
N ALA A 214 -18.14 -6.26 -3.69
CA ALA A 214 -16.79 -6.73 -3.37
C ALA A 214 -16.46 -8.05 -4.08
N VAL A 215 -17.38 -9.02 -4.08
CA VAL A 215 -17.21 -10.30 -4.79
C VAL A 215 -16.99 -10.07 -6.29
N HIS A 216 -17.87 -9.28 -6.93
CA HIS A 216 -17.73 -8.90 -8.33
C HIS A 216 -16.37 -8.23 -8.62
N PHE A 217 -15.76 -7.54 -7.66
CA PHE A 217 -14.48 -6.86 -7.88
C PHE A 217 -13.36 -7.88 -7.87
N ILE A 218 -13.39 -8.78 -6.88
CA ILE A 218 -12.42 -9.87 -6.73
C ILE A 218 -12.46 -10.79 -7.96
N GLU A 219 -13.67 -11.16 -8.41
CA GLU A 219 -13.85 -12.02 -9.58
C GLU A 219 -13.41 -11.33 -10.88
N ALA A 220 -13.78 -10.05 -11.08
CA ALA A 220 -13.35 -9.29 -12.24
C ALA A 220 -11.82 -9.06 -12.25
N THR A 221 -11.22 -8.87 -11.07
CA THR A 221 -9.76 -8.79 -10.91
C THR A 221 -9.10 -10.07 -11.41
N ARG A 222 -9.60 -11.25 -10.99
CA ARG A 222 -9.08 -12.53 -11.45
C ARG A 222 -9.19 -12.65 -12.97
N TRP A 223 -10.36 -12.32 -13.50
CA TRP A 223 -10.60 -12.38 -14.93
C TRP A 223 -9.62 -11.47 -15.70
N VAL A 224 -9.43 -10.21 -15.29
CA VAL A 224 -8.50 -9.28 -15.93
C VAL A 224 -7.08 -9.83 -15.89
N ARG A 225 -6.64 -10.37 -14.76
CA ARG A 225 -5.28 -10.88 -14.58
C ARG A 225 -5.01 -12.16 -15.37
N GLU A 226 -6.04 -12.96 -15.65
CA GLU A 226 -5.95 -14.18 -16.46
C GLU A 226 -6.10 -13.92 -17.97
N ASN A 227 -6.90 -12.92 -18.36
CA ASN A 227 -7.34 -12.74 -19.75
C ASN A 227 -6.70 -11.53 -20.45
N LEU A 228 -6.20 -10.53 -19.71
CA LEU A 228 -5.58 -9.32 -20.26
C LEU A 228 -4.07 -9.30 -19.92
N PRO A 229 -3.21 -9.77 -20.84
CA PRO A 229 -1.78 -9.94 -20.56
C PRO A 229 -1.09 -8.67 -20.08
N TYR A 230 -0.22 -8.81 -19.08
CA TYR A 230 0.66 -7.77 -18.53
C TYR A 230 -0.04 -6.63 -17.76
N CYS A 231 -1.35 -6.45 -17.88
CA CYS A 231 -2.08 -5.37 -17.22
C CYS A 231 -2.16 -5.55 -15.70
N ASN A 232 -2.20 -4.44 -14.99
CA ASN A 232 -2.29 -4.38 -13.54
C ASN A 232 -3.72 -4.08 -13.08
N VAL A 233 -4.02 -4.30 -11.80
CA VAL A 233 -5.32 -3.98 -11.20
C VAL A 233 -5.12 -3.18 -9.91
N SER A 234 -5.89 -2.10 -9.79
CA SER A 234 -5.93 -1.18 -8.64
C SER A 234 -7.37 -0.90 -8.21
N GLY A 235 -7.52 -0.12 -7.15
CA GLY A 235 -8.79 0.44 -6.71
C GLY A 235 -8.66 1.27 -5.43
N GLY A 236 -9.62 2.17 -5.23
CA GLY A 236 -9.79 2.93 -3.98
C GLY A 236 -10.35 2.08 -2.84
N VAL A 237 -9.47 1.46 -2.05
CA VAL A 237 -9.84 0.47 -1.02
C VAL A 237 -10.74 1.08 0.06
N SER A 238 -10.50 2.34 0.42
CA SER A 238 -11.29 3.05 1.43
C SER A 238 -12.80 3.11 1.11
N ASN A 239 -13.18 2.99 -0.17
CA ASN A 239 -14.57 3.04 -0.63
C ASN A 239 -15.39 1.82 -0.19
N VAL A 240 -14.80 0.64 -0.09
CA VAL A 240 -15.52 -0.60 0.31
C VAL A 240 -16.20 -0.46 1.68
N SER A 241 -15.60 0.37 2.54
CA SER A 241 -15.96 0.55 3.94
C SER A 241 -16.83 1.79 4.22
N PHE A 242 -17.34 2.46 3.17
CA PHE A 242 -17.99 3.77 3.30
C PHE A 242 -19.20 3.77 4.26
N SER A 243 -19.96 2.67 4.26
CA SER A 243 -21.13 2.45 5.14
C SER A 243 -20.79 2.53 6.63
N PHE A 244 -19.52 2.32 7.01
CA PHE A 244 -19.04 2.33 8.39
C PHE A 244 -18.19 3.56 8.74
N ARG A 245 -18.35 4.68 8.02
CA ARG A 245 -17.72 5.96 8.37
C ARG A 245 -17.93 6.29 9.86
N GLY A 246 -16.83 6.64 10.53
CA GLY A 246 -16.80 6.88 11.98
C GLY A 246 -16.60 5.63 12.84
N ASN A 247 -16.43 4.44 12.27
CA ASN A 247 -15.98 3.24 12.97
C ASN A 247 -14.65 2.72 12.40
N ASN A 248 -13.52 3.33 12.81
CA ASN A 248 -12.23 2.95 12.23
C ASN A 248 -11.90 1.48 12.45
N ALA A 249 -12.17 0.90 13.62
CA ALA A 249 -11.88 -0.51 13.88
C ALA A 249 -12.54 -1.46 12.84
N ILE A 250 -13.79 -1.21 12.47
CA ILE A 250 -14.45 -2.02 11.44
C ILE A 250 -13.90 -1.71 10.05
N ARG A 251 -13.65 -0.44 9.74
CA ARG A 251 -13.11 -0.06 8.42
C ARG A 251 -11.75 -0.70 8.17
N GLU A 252 -10.86 -0.67 9.17
CA GLU A 252 -9.52 -1.28 9.10
C GLU A 252 -9.60 -2.80 8.89
N ALA A 253 -10.51 -3.48 9.60
CA ALA A 253 -10.77 -4.90 9.39
C ALA A 253 -11.34 -5.18 7.98
N MET A 254 -12.30 -4.37 7.50
CA MET A 254 -12.86 -4.48 6.15
C MET A 254 -11.79 -4.31 5.07
N HIS A 255 -10.90 -3.33 5.20
CA HIS A 255 -9.81 -3.10 4.24
C HIS A 255 -8.87 -4.31 4.19
N SER A 256 -8.50 -4.83 5.35
CA SER A 256 -7.57 -5.94 5.49
C SER A 256 -8.13 -7.24 4.90
N VAL A 257 -9.41 -7.54 5.18
CA VAL A 257 -10.11 -8.71 4.59
C VAL A 257 -10.27 -8.55 3.08
N PHE A 258 -10.73 -7.38 2.61
CA PHE A 258 -10.89 -7.12 1.19
C PHE A 258 -9.56 -7.31 0.43
N LEU A 259 -8.49 -6.68 0.91
CA LEU A 259 -7.16 -6.78 0.29
C LEU A 259 -6.64 -8.22 0.29
N TYR A 260 -6.80 -8.97 1.38
CA TYR A 260 -6.37 -10.37 1.45
C TYR A 260 -6.99 -11.22 0.33
N HIS A 261 -8.28 -11.06 0.06
CA HIS A 261 -8.96 -11.80 -1.02
C HIS A 261 -8.66 -11.22 -2.42
N ALA A 262 -8.63 -9.90 -2.57
CA ALA A 262 -8.36 -9.25 -3.85
C ALA A 262 -6.93 -9.51 -4.34
N ILE A 263 -5.94 -9.52 -3.45
CA ILE A 263 -4.54 -9.85 -3.78
C ILE A 263 -4.40 -11.30 -4.24
N LYS A 264 -5.08 -12.23 -3.58
CA LYS A 264 -5.13 -13.63 -4.03
C LYS A 264 -5.77 -13.79 -5.41
N ALA A 265 -6.70 -12.92 -5.77
CA ALA A 265 -7.27 -12.85 -7.11
C ALA A 265 -6.37 -12.13 -8.13
N GLY A 266 -5.28 -11.50 -7.68
CA GLY A 266 -4.26 -10.87 -8.54
C GLY A 266 -4.26 -9.33 -8.53
N MET A 267 -4.99 -8.69 -7.62
CA MET A 267 -4.86 -7.24 -7.37
C MET A 267 -3.45 -6.93 -6.88
N ASN A 268 -2.75 -6.01 -7.55
CA ASN A 268 -1.33 -5.77 -7.28
C ASN A 268 -0.98 -4.32 -6.91
N LEU A 269 -1.90 -3.38 -7.07
CA LEU A 269 -1.79 -2.02 -6.54
C LEU A 269 -3.09 -1.66 -5.80
N GLY A 270 -3.06 -0.65 -4.94
CA GLY A 270 -4.30 -0.05 -4.44
C GLY A 270 -4.09 1.25 -3.69
N ILE A 271 -5.10 2.12 -3.81
CA ILE A 271 -5.15 3.42 -3.13
C ILE A 271 -5.69 3.18 -1.73
N VAL A 272 -4.81 3.35 -0.75
CA VAL A 272 -5.00 2.99 0.66
C VAL A 272 -4.49 4.10 1.55
N ASN A 273 -4.92 4.09 2.82
CA ASN A 273 -4.18 4.73 3.89
C ASN A 273 -3.23 3.70 4.52
N PRO A 274 -1.91 3.78 4.27
CA PRO A 274 -0.92 2.83 4.76
C PRO A 274 -0.98 2.60 6.28
N VAL A 275 -1.38 3.62 7.04
CA VAL A 275 -1.37 3.60 8.50
C VAL A 275 -2.56 2.81 9.08
N MET A 276 -3.66 2.69 8.32
CA MET A 276 -4.93 2.08 8.74
C MET A 276 -5.05 0.59 8.34
N LEU A 277 -4.01 -0.03 7.80
CA LEU A 277 -4.06 -1.46 7.49
C LEU A 277 -3.77 -2.28 8.76
N GLU A 278 -4.71 -3.13 9.16
CA GLU A 278 -4.54 -4.11 10.24
C GLU A 278 -3.96 -5.42 9.70
N VAL A 279 -3.27 -6.19 10.53
CA VAL A 279 -2.75 -7.50 10.13
C VAL A 279 -3.94 -8.45 10.11
N TYR A 280 -4.17 -9.11 8.98
CA TYR A 280 -5.35 -9.95 8.79
C TYR A 280 -5.53 -11.02 9.89
N ASP A 281 -4.43 -11.66 10.31
CA ASP A 281 -4.43 -12.70 11.36
C ASP A 281 -4.71 -12.15 12.77
N ASP A 282 -4.56 -10.85 12.99
CA ASP A 282 -4.78 -10.24 14.29
C ASP A 282 -6.22 -9.73 14.48
N ILE A 283 -7.03 -9.73 13.42
CA ILE A 283 -8.44 -9.34 13.50
C ILE A 283 -9.14 -10.32 14.45
N PRO A 284 -9.87 -9.84 15.48
CA PRO A 284 -10.59 -10.72 16.39
C PRO A 284 -11.50 -11.68 15.62
N LYS A 285 -11.42 -13.00 15.90
CA LYS A 285 -12.12 -14.04 15.13
C LYS A 285 -13.60 -13.74 14.87
N ASN A 286 -14.30 -13.23 15.88
CA ASN A 286 -15.70 -12.82 15.76
C ASN A 286 -15.87 -11.69 14.73
N LEU A 287 -15.05 -10.64 14.80
CA LEU A 287 -15.08 -9.54 13.82
C LEU A 287 -14.68 -10.02 12.41
N LEU A 288 -13.64 -10.85 12.31
CA LEU A 288 -13.17 -11.41 11.04
C LEU A 288 -14.29 -12.17 10.32
N GLU A 289 -14.98 -13.06 11.03
CA GLU A 289 -16.10 -13.82 10.47
C GLU A 289 -17.21 -12.91 9.92
N HIS A 290 -17.60 -11.88 10.69
CA HIS A 290 -18.65 -10.94 10.28
C HIS A 290 -18.24 -10.07 9.08
N VAL A 291 -16.97 -9.67 9.03
CA VAL A 291 -16.43 -8.89 7.91
C VAL A 291 -16.33 -9.76 6.66
N GLU A 292 -15.84 -10.99 6.76
CA GLU A 292 -15.79 -11.94 5.63
C GLU A 292 -17.18 -12.31 5.12
N ASP A 293 -18.16 -12.48 6.01
CA ASP A 293 -19.56 -12.73 5.64
C ASP A 293 -20.10 -11.63 4.72
N VAL A 294 -19.77 -10.37 5.02
CA VAL A 294 -20.15 -9.20 4.21
C VAL A 294 -19.30 -9.11 2.94
N MET A 295 -17.98 -9.24 3.03
CA MET A 295 -17.06 -9.07 1.89
C MET A 295 -17.25 -10.12 0.81
N LEU A 296 -17.56 -11.36 1.21
CA LEU A 296 -17.71 -12.51 0.32
C LEU A 296 -19.17 -12.91 0.11
N ASN A 297 -20.11 -12.10 0.59
CA ASN A 297 -21.56 -12.36 0.54
C ASN A 297 -21.92 -13.82 0.93
N ARG A 298 -21.37 -14.33 2.05
CA ARG A 298 -21.51 -15.76 2.43
C ARG A 298 -22.90 -16.12 2.97
N ARG A 299 -23.68 -15.12 3.37
CA ARG A 299 -24.98 -15.27 4.03
C ARG A 299 -25.85 -14.03 3.85
N ALA A 300 -27.17 -14.23 3.82
CA ALA A 300 -28.13 -13.15 3.57
C ALA A 300 -28.19 -12.08 4.67
N ASP A 301 -28.00 -12.46 5.93
CA ASP A 301 -28.06 -11.58 7.10
C ASP A 301 -26.69 -10.97 7.48
N ALA A 302 -25.67 -11.08 6.61
CA ALA A 302 -24.31 -10.60 6.89
C ALA A 302 -24.26 -9.11 7.26
N THR A 303 -25.00 -8.28 6.50
CA THR A 303 -25.04 -6.83 6.70
C THR A 303 -25.60 -6.47 8.08
N GLU A 304 -26.75 -7.06 8.44
CA GLU A 304 -27.41 -6.82 9.73
C GLU A 304 -26.52 -7.22 10.90
N ARG A 305 -25.91 -8.40 10.83
CA ARG A 305 -24.99 -8.89 11.85
C ARG A 305 -23.78 -7.98 12.06
N LEU A 306 -23.16 -7.50 10.97
CA LEU A 306 -22.02 -6.59 11.09
C LEU A 306 -22.44 -5.22 11.63
N LEU A 307 -23.62 -4.73 11.26
CA LEU A 307 -24.19 -3.50 11.82
C LEU A 307 -24.43 -3.63 13.33
N ASP A 308 -25.05 -4.73 13.78
CA ASP A 308 -25.27 -5.00 15.21
C ASP A 308 -23.95 -5.07 15.98
N LEU A 309 -22.97 -5.81 15.45
CA LEU A 309 -21.62 -5.86 16.04
C LEU A 309 -20.97 -4.46 16.09
N SER A 310 -21.20 -3.63 15.07
CA SER A 310 -20.66 -2.27 15.00
C SER A 310 -21.17 -1.36 16.12
N THR A 311 -22.43 -1.51 16.52
CA THR A 311 -23.01 -0.72 17.61
C THR A 311 -22.36 -1.08 18.93
N THR A 312 -22.11 -2.37 19.16
CA THR A 312 -21.45 -2.88 20.36
C THR A 312 -20.01 -2.36 20.44
N ILE A 313 -19.23 -2.48 19.36
CA ILE A 313 -17.83 -2.01 19.31
C ILE A 313 -17.74 -0.48 19.49
N LYS A 314 -18.64 0.29 18.87
CA LYS A 314 -18.70 1.75 19.06
C LYS A 314 -18.93 2.12 20.53
N GLN A 315 -19.77 1.39 21.25
CA GLN A 315 -20.04 1.62 22.67
C GLN A 315 -18.82 1.30 23.54
N THR A 316 -18.08 0.23 23.24
CA THR A 316 -16.85 -0.14 23.98
C THR A 316 -15.69 0.83 23.72
N SER A 317 -15.61 1.39 22.50
CA SER A 317 -14.52 2.30 22.11
C SER A 317 -14.55 3.68 22.79
N LYS A 318 -15.64 4.05 23.49
CA LYS A 318 -15.72 5.27 24.32
C LYS A 318 -14.91 5.21 25.63
N GLY A 319 -14.15 4.14 25.86
CA GLY A 319 -13.24 4.01 26.99
C GLY A 319 -12.10 3.05 26.67
N LYS A 320 -11.30 3.32 25.62
CA LYS A 320 -10.05 2.58 25.39
C LYS A 320 -9.08 2.81 26.56
N VAL A 321 -9.24 2.01 27.59
CA VAL A 321 -8.11 1.58 28.43
C VAL A 321 -7.18 0.85 27.47
N VAL A 322 -5.91 1.26 27.42
CA VAL A 322 -4.87 0.52 26.71
C VAL A 322 -4.83 -0.86 27.36
N ASP A 323 -5.41 -1.85 26.69
CA ASP A 323 -5.45 -3.20 27.22
C ASP A 323 -4.06 -3.81 27.13
N ASN A 324 -3.34 -3.72 28.25
CA ASN A 324 -2.02 -4.29 28.45
C ASN A 324 -2.08 -5.73 28.96
N GLU A 325 -3.21 -6.45 28.85
CA GLU A 325 -3.32 -7.89 29.17
C GLU A 325 -2.19 -8.71 28.53
N TRP A 326 -1.82 -8.39 27.30
CA TRP A 326 -0.73 -9.05 26.58
C TRP A 326 0.64 -8.91 27.27
N ARG A 327 0.84 -7.87 28.10
CA ARG A 327 2.05 -7.69 28.91
C ARG A 327 2.20 -8.78 29.98
N LYS A 328 1.13 -9.47 30.35
CA LYS A 328 1.17 -10.61 31.29
C LYS A 328 1.67 -11.90 30.63
N GLY A 329 1.82 -11.91 29.31
CA GLY A 329 2.32 -13.07 28.57
C GLY A 329 3.83 -13.32 28.74
N PRO A 330 4.33 -14.48 28.27
CA PRO A 330 5.75 -14.78 28.22
C PRO A 330 6.57 -13.73 27.46
N LEU A 331 7.83 -13.53 27.85
CA LEU A 331 8.72 -12.53 27.26
C LEU A 331 8.82 -12.63 25.72
N GLN A 332 8.97 -13.85 25.18
CA GLN A 332 9.02 -14.08 23.74
C GLN A 332 7.74 -13.59 23.02
N ASP A 333 6.57 -13.81 23.61
CA ASP A 333 5.30 -13.39 23.02
C ASP A 333 5.15 -11.87 23.04
N ARG A 334 5.64 -11.22 24.09
CA ARG A 334 5.66 -9.75 24.20
C ARG A 334 6.55 -9.12 23.13
N ILE A 335 7.77 -9.63 22.94
CA ILE A 335 8.71 -9.16 21.92
C ILE A 335 8.16 -9.42 20.52
N THR A 336 7.67 -10.63 20.25
CA THR A 336 7.03 -10.99 18.97
C THR A 336 5.87 -10.07 18.66
N ARG A 337 5.00 -9.81 19.64
CA ARG A 337 3.85 -8.91 19.49
C ARG A 337 4.28 -7.46 19.24
N ALA A 338 5.28 -6.96 19.96
CA ALA A 338 5.81 -5.62 19.75
C ALA A 338 6.33 -5.43 18.32
N LEU A 339 7.04 -6.43 17.79
CA LEU A 339 7.53 -6.44 16.41
C LEU A 339 6.38 -6.53 15.39
N VAL A 340 5.49 -7.52 15.51
CA VAL A 340 4.36 -7.72 14.58
C VAL A 340 3.40 -6.52 14.57
N LYS A 341 3.12 -5.92 15.73
CA LYS A 341 2.24 -4.74 15.86
C LYS A 341 2.96 -3.41 15.60
N GLY A 342 4.30 -3.40 15.52
CA GLY A 342 5.08 -2.18 15.36
C GLY A 342 4.98 -1.23 16.57
N VAL A 343 4.84 -1.77 17.78
CA VAL A 343 4.71 -1.03 19.04
C VAL A 343 6.08 -0.98 19.72
N ASP A 344 6.59 0.23 19.97
CA ASP A 344 7.93 0.45 20.51
C ASP A 344 7.96 0.96 21.96
N GLU A 345 6.79 1.04 22.61
CA GLU A 345 6.61 1.60 23.95
C GLU A 345 7.36 0.81 25.02
N PHE A 346 7.21 -0.52 25.05
CA PHE A 346 7.79 -1.41 26.06
C PHE A 346 9.01 -2.20 25.56
N ILE A 347 9.43 -2.00 24.30
CA ILE A 347 10.44 -2.86 23.69
C ILE A 347 11.78 -2.79 24.43
N LEU A 348 12.17 -1.63 24.97
CA LEU A 348 13.42 -1.51 25.70
C LEU A 348 13.40 -2.27 27.03
N GLU A 349 12.27 -2.29 27.71
CA GLU A 349 12.08 -3.05 28.96
C GLU A 349 12.15 -4.56 28.69
N ASP A 350 11.45 -5.02 27.65
CA ASP A 350 11.47 -6.43 27.26
C ASP A 350 12.86 -6.88 26.80
N ILE A 351 13.59 -6.02 26.07
CA ILE A 351 14.94 -6.34 25.60
C ILE A 351 15.95 -6.38 26.75
N GLU A 352 15.79 -5.53 27.76
CA GLU A 352 16.61 -5.59 28.97
C GLU A 352 16.32 -6.85 29.81
N GLU A 353 15.06 -7.26 29.91
CA GLU A 353 14.68 -8.54 30.52
C GLU A 353 15.29 -9.73 29.74
N ALA A 354 15.20 -9.70 28.41
CA ALA A 354 15.79 -10.72 27.54
C ALA A 354 17.32 -10.79 27.67
N ARG A 355 17.99 -9.63 27.69
CA ARG A 355 19.44 -9.52 27.87
C ARG A 355 19.92 -10.14 29.17
N LYS A 356 19.14 -10.04 30.25
CA LYS A 356 19.45 -10.67 31.55
C LYS A 356 19.18 -12.17 31.59
N SER A 357 18.43 -12.70 30.63
CA SER A 357 18.07 -14.12 30.55
C SER A 357 18.98 -14.96 29.65
N VAL A 358 19.91 -14.32 28.95
CA VAL A 358 20.89 -14.96 28.07
C VAL A 358 22.30 -14.65 28.55
N ASP A 359 23.26 -15.49 28.16
CA ASP A 359 24.66 -15.31 28.58
C ASP A 359 25.34 -14.16 27.80
N ARG A 360 24.96 -13.99 26.53
CA ARG A 360 25.56 -13.01 25.62
C ARG A 360 24.50 -12.09 25.01
N PRO A 361 24.61 -10.76 25.08
CA PRO A 361 23.62 -9.83 24.52
C PRO A 361 23.25 -10.07 23.05
N ILE A 362 24.17 -10.64 22.25
CA ILE A 362 23.88 -10.98 20.85
C ILE A 362 22.80 -12.06 20.70
N GLU A 363 22.68 -12.96 21.67
CA GLU A 363 21.69 -14.04 21.65
C GLU A 363 20.26 -13.48 21.74
N VAL A 364 20.06 -12.27 22.29
CA VAL A 364 18.76 -11.58 22.25
C VAL A 364 18.32 -11.30 20.82
N ILE A 365 19.27 -10.95 19.95
CA ILE A 365 19.01 -10.73 18.54
C ILE A 365 18.67 -12.07 17.87
N GLU A 366 19.52 -13.08 18.03
CA GLU A 366 19.43 -14.37 17.34
C GLU A 366 18.21 -15.21 17.74
N THR A 367 17.77 -15.10 19.00
CA THR A 367 16.65 -15.87 19.54
C THR A 367 15.37 -15.04 19.56
N PHE A 368 15.28 -14.01 20.40
CA PHE A 368 14.03 -13.29 20.62
C PHE A 368 13.60 -12.44 19.43
N LEU A 369 14.49 -11.56 18.95
CA LEU A 369 14.15 -10.62 17.88
C LEU A 369 13.98 -11.31 16.52
N MET A 370 14.85 -12.27 16.18
CA MET A 370 14.76 -13.01 14.93
C MET A 370 13.51 -13.90 14.85
N ILE A 371 13.06 -14.52 15.96
CA ILE A 371 11.77 -15.23 15.98
C ILE A 371 10.62 -14.28 15.61
N GLY A 372 10.59 -13.08 16.18
CA GLY A 372 9.57 -12.09 15.85
C GLY A 372 9.66 -11.60 14.40
N MET A 373 10.87 -11.36 13.90
CA MET A 373 11.09 -10.95 12.51
C MET A 373 10.76 -12.05 11.50
N ASN A 374 10.99 -13.31 11.81
CA ASN A 374 10.55 -14.44 10.97
C ASN A 374 9.03 -14.47 10.86
N ARG A 375 8.31 -14.24 11.97
CA ARG A 375 6.84 -14.14 11.94
C ARG A 375 6.35 -12.97 11.07
N VAL A 376 7.02 -11.82 11.13
CA VAL A 376 6.76 -10.67 10.24
C VAL A 376 6.99 -11.08 8.77
N GLY A 377 8.08 -11.80 8.48
CA GLY A 377 8.38 -12.32 7.14
C GLY A 377 7.30 -13.28 6.61
N ASP A 378 6.82 -14.22 7.44
CA ASP A 378 5.76 -15.16 7.07
C ASP A 378 4.44 -14.43 6.77
N LEU A 379 4.07 -13.45 7.60
CA LEU A 379 2.86 -12.67 7.42
C LEU A 379 2.93 -11.81 6.15
N PHE A 380 4.10 -11.22 5.85
CA PHE A 380 4.31 -10.42 4.66
C PHE A 380 4.30 -11.28 3.38
N GLY A 381 5.03 -12.40 3.38
CA GLY A 381 5.07 -13.33 2.26
C GLY A 381 3.74 -14.04 1.98
N SER A 382 2.88 -14.19 2.98
CA SER A 382 1.52 -14.74 2.81
C SER A 382 0.46 -13.69 2.44
N GLY A 383 0.85 -12.42 2.27
CA GLY A 383 -0.08 -11.32 1.95
C GLY A 383 -1.03 -10.92 3.08
N LYS A 384 -0.77 -11.38 4.32
CA LYS A 384 -1.55 -11.05 5.53
C LYS A 384 -1.06 -9.80 6.24
N MET A 385 0.16 -9.38 5.89
CA MET A 385 0.78 -8.13 6.33
C MET A 385 1.27 -7.37 5.09
N PHE A 386 1.22 -6.04 5.15
CA PHE A 386 1.59 -5.13 4.06
C PHE A 386 2.88 -4.38 4.40
N LEU A 387 3.55 -3.84 3.39
CA LEU A 387 4.81 -3.10 3.55
C LEU A 387 4.75 -2.00 4.65
N PRO A 388 3.67 -1.20 4.77
CA PRO A 388 3.52 -0.23 5.86
C PRO A 388 3.69 -0.82 7.27
N GLN A 389 3.20 -2.04 7.49
CA GLN A 389 3.31 -2.74 8.76
C GLN A 389 4.73 -3.25 8.98
N VAL A 390 5.37 -3.80 7.94
CA VAL A 390 6.77 -4.23 7.97
C VAL A 390 7.71 -3.05 8.31
N VAL A 391 7.45 -1.86 7.77
CA VAL A 391 8.23 -0.66 8.09
C VAL A 391 8.12 -0.30 9.59
N LYS A 392 6.91 -0.41 10.16
CA LYS A 392 6.72 -0.21 11.61
C LYS A 392 7.47 -1.28 12.42
N SER A 393 7.43 -2.55 12.01
CA SER A 393 8.21 -3.63 12.64
C SER A 393 9.71 -3.38 12.59
N ALA A 394 10.23 -2.95 11.43
CA ALA A 394 11.64 -2.61 11.25
C ALA A 394 12.09 -1.47 12.16
N ARG A 395 11.22 -0.48 12.43
CA ARG A 395 11.51 0.60 13.39
C ARG A 395 11.64 0.07 14.82
N VAL A 396 10.75 -0.82 15.25
CA VAL A 396 10.83 -1.48 16.57
C VAL A 396 12.13 -2.28 16.68
N MET A 397 12.44 -3.07 15.64
CA MET A 397 13.68 -3.85 15.53
C MET A 397 14.92 -2.95 15.66
N LYS A 398 14.96 -1.83 14.92
CA LYS A 398 16.06 -0.86 14.97
C LYS A 398 16.25 -0.29 16.38
N LYS A 399 15.16 0.05 17.07
CA LYS A 399 15.20 0.58 18.45
C LYS A 399 15.74 -0.46 19.44
N ALA A 400 15.29 -1.71 19.33
CA ALA A 400 15.76 -2.83 20.14
C ALA A 400 17.26 -3.11 19.94
N VAL A 401 17.70 -3.19 18.68
CA VAL A 401 19.11 -3.43 18.34
C VAL A 401 20.00 -2.28 18.81
N ALA A 402 19.57 -1.02 18.60
CA ALA A 402 20.33 0.14 19.05
C ALA A 402 20.57 0.15 20.58
N TYR A 403 19.64 -0.42 21.35
CA TYR A 403 19.81 -0.59 22.80
C TYR A 403 20.83 -1.67 23.16
N LEU A 404 20.91 -2.76 22.39
CA LEU A 404 21.84 -3.87 22.65
C LEU A 404 23.28 -3.55 22.23
N LEU A 405 23.49 -2.66 21.25
CA LEU A 405 24.81 -2.35 20.69
C LEU A 405 25.90 -2.05 21.73
N PRO A 406 25.69 -1.18 22.74
CA PRO A 406 26.74 -0.90 23.73
C PRO A 406 27.15 -2.13 24.53
N PHE A 407 26.20 -2.99 24.89
CA PHE A 407 26.49 -4.22 25.65
C PHE A 407 27.22 -5.27 24.81
N ILE A 408 26.90 -5.35 23.51
CA ILE A 408 27.60 -6.24 22.58
C ILE A 408 29.04 -5.74 22.37
N GLU A 409 29.28 -4.43 22.33
CA GLU A 409 30.62 -3.87 22.21
C GLU A 409 31.48 -4.08 23.46
N GLU A 410 30.90 -3.97 24.67
CA GLU A 410 31.61 -4.23 25.93
C GLU A 410 32.06 -5.68 26.10
N GLU A 411 31.33 -6.65 25.55
CA GLU A 411 31.69 -8.08 25.63
C GLU A 411 32.90 -8.46 24.75
N LYS A 412 33.23 -7.63 23.75
CA LYS A 412 34.28 -7.93 22.76
C LYS A 412 35.71 -7.88 23.29
N ASP A 413 35.93 -7.23 24.44
CA ASP A 413 37.27 -7.01 24.97
C ASP A 413 37.89 -8.25 25.64
N GLU A 414 37.14 -9.33 25.90
CA GLU A 414 37.66 -10.48 26.66
C GLU A 414 38.16 -11.68 25.82
N ASN A 415 37.83 -11.82 24.52
CA ASN A 415 38.21 -13.01 23.73
C ASN A 415 38.24 -12.87 22.18
N SER A 416 38.52 -11.69 21.60
CA SER A 416 38.47 -11.55 20.13
C SER A 416 39.62 -12.25 19.41
N SER A 417 39.29 -13.29 18.63
CA SER A 417 40.16 -13.86 17.59
C SER A 417 39.59 -13.52 16.22
N SER A 418 40.44 -13.04 15.30
CA SER A 418 40.00 -12.54 14.00
C SER A 418 39.37 -13.64 13.13
N ALA A 419 38.10 -13.47 12.74
CA ALA A 419 37.40 -14.34 11.79
C ALA A 419 37.78 -14.10 10.30
N GLY A 420 38.82 -13.30 10.03
CA GLY A 420 39.27 -12.92 8.69
C GLY A 420 38.77 -11.54 8.24
N LYS A 421 38.86 -11.26 6.92
CA LYS A 421 38.40 -9.99 6.32
C LYS A 421 37.09 -10.23 5.56
N ILE A 422 36.05 -9.48 5.92
CA ILE A 422 34.72 -9.61 5.32
C ILE A 422 34.31 -8.26 4.74
N LEU A 423 33.85 -8.24 3.49
CA LEU A 423 33.28 -7.05 2.85
C LEU A 423 31.76 -7.13 2.95
N LEU A 424 31.18 -6.23 3.74
CA LEU A 424 29.74 -6.06 3.89
C LEU A 424 29.31 -4.78 3.17
N ALA A 425 28.38 -4.89 2.21
CA ALA A 425 27.91 -3.75 1.43
C ALA A 425 26.38 -3.78 1.27
N THR A 426 25.76 -2.61 1.39
CA THR A 426 24.33 -2.33 1.16
C THR A 426 24.22 -1.03 0.37
N VAL A 427 23.08 -0.82 -0.28
CA VAL A 427 22.77 0.47 -0.89
C VAL A 427 22.54 1.49 0.22
N LYS A 428 23.11 2.68 0.10
CA LYS A 428 22.98 3.75 1.10
C LYS A 428 21.51 4.11 1.30
N GLY A 429 21.00 3.95 2.52
CA GLY A 429 19.59 4.23 2.85
C GLY A 429 18.64 3.04 2.73
N ASP A 430 19.15 1.86 2.35
CA ASP A 430 18.37 0.62 2.28
C ASP A 430 17.95 0.14 3.69
N VAL A 431 16.75 -0.39 3.83
CA VAL A 431 16.26 -0.99 5.09
C VAL A 431 17.07 -2.23 5.50
N HIS A 432 17.68 -2.93 4.54
CA HIS A 432 18.61 -4.04 4.77
C HIS A 432 19.94 -3.59 5.40
N ASP A 433 20.21 -2.29 5.49
CA ASP A 433 21.40 -1.73 6.16
C ASP A 433 21.43 -2.09 7.65
N ILE A 434 20.27 -2.28 8.28
CA ILE A 434 20.15 -2.79 9.66
C ILE A 434 20.76 -4.19 9.74
N GLY A 435 20.36 -5.10 8.82
CA GLY A 435 20.88 -6.45 8.76
C GLY A 435 22.40 -6.48 8.53
N LYS A 436 22.90 -5.64 7.61
CA LYS A 436 24.34 -5.48 7.40
C LYS A 436 25.08 -5.02 8.66
N ASN A 437 24.55 -4.02 9.36
CA ASN A 437 25.19 -3.48 10.56
C ASN A 437 25.17 -4.50 11.71
N ILE A 438 24.08 -5.25 11.88
CA ILE A 438 24.01 -6.37 12.83
C ILE A 438 25.07 -7.42 12.48
N VAL A 439 25.12 -7.88 11.24
CA VAL A 439 26.13 -8.87 10.79
C VAL A 439 27.55 -8.34 10.98
N GLY A 440 27.79 -7.04 10.74
CA GLY A 440 29.07 -6.41 11.02
C GLY A 440 29.44 -6.40 12.50
N VAL A 441 28.47 -6.18 13.38
CA VAL A 441 28.66 -6.23 14.83
C VAL A 441 28.82 -7.67 15.33
N VAL A 442 28.17 -8.66 14.73
CA VAL A 442 28.32 -10.08 15.06
C VAL A 442 29.71 -10.61 14.66
N LEU A 443 30.21 -10.17 13.51
CA LEU A 443 31.46 -10.69 12.92
C LEU A 443 32.73 -9.94 13.37
N ALA A 444 32.59 -8.70 13.84
CA ALA A 444 33.67 -7.90 14.41
C ALA A 444 33.88 -8.26 15.88
#